data_AF-A0A7Y2E265-F1
#
_entry.id   AF-A0A7Y2E265-F1
#
_cell.length_a   1.000
_cell.length_b   1.000
_cell.length_c   1.000
_cell.angle_alpha   90.00
_cell.angle_beta   90.00
_cell.angle_gamma   90.00
#
_symmetry.space_group_name_H-M   'P 1'
#
loop_
_entity.id
_entity.type
_entity.pdbx_description
1 polymer ?
#
loop_
_entity_poly.entity_id
_entity_poly.type
_entity_poly.pdbx_seq_one_letter_code
_entity_poly.pdbx_strand_id
1 'polypeptide(L)'
;RIINRVPIEEYVASVIGSEYGFDDLEGSKAMAVVARTYAIRVSAVNGSGEPLVDDARAQVYRGREYVTPVTQRAARDTAGQILTHDGIPIEAVYSASNGGHVAANESVWNTQPVAYLRERKDPWDSISPHSNWTFRIDEERLHRQLGDAYGIDVRDIDFGRPGRDGRVRRVTLRTRDGRRTITGSSFRAVVARNNGDQTLRSTYFTVDRKRDAYEFEGGGYGHGVGLSQWGTRAMAGSGKSYTEILDFYYADVALESRVSDGPLLASAADPDDGMPSGADASVALPRSAPSISTTDPADESGLRSPYEVLFADASGADAAVTGRELNARNVWGRPESGTLARSGEDPFTTRLSRSRANTSSGPRTGW
;
A
#
# COMPACT_ATOMS: atom_id res chain seq x y z
N ARG A 1 -20.09 -5.60 -7.75
CA ARG A 1 -18.68 -5.84 -7.39
C ARG A 1 -18.42 -7.33 -7.33
N ILE A 2 -17.38 -7.82 -8.00
CA ILE A 2 -16.98 -9.24 -8.00
C ILE A 2 -15.95 -9.46 -6.88
N ILE A 3 -16.17 -10.47 -6.02
CA ILE A 3 -15.24 -10.87 -4.96
C ILE A 3 -14.68 -12.25 -5.29
N ASN A 4 -13.36 -12.37 -5.38
CA ASN A 4 -12.67 -13.61 -5.69
C ASN A 4 -12.10 -14.23 -4.41
N ARG A 5 -12.23 -15.56 -4.27
CA ARG A 5 -11.41 -16.37 -3.35
C ARG A 5 -10.14 -16.78 -4.09
N VAL A 6 -8.99 -16.24 -3.68
CA VAL A 6 -7.72 -16.40 -4.40
C VAL A 6 -6.65 -16.97 -3.47
N PRO A 7 -5.92 -18.03 -3.87
CA PRO A 7 -4.71 -18.44 -3.15
C PRO A 7 -3.74 -17.26 -3.03
N ILE A 8 -3.16 -17.04 -1.84
CA ILE A 8 -2.37 -15.84 -1.57
C ILE A 8 -1.23 -15.63 -2.59
N GLU A 9 -0.60 -16.71 -3.07
CA GLU A 9 0.48 -16.60 -4.04
C GLU A 9 0.00 -16.23 -5.46
N GLU A 10 -1.23 -16.60 -5.83
CA GLU A 10 -1.85 -16.15 -7.09
C GLU A 10 -2.25 -14.67 -6.99
N TYR A 11 -2.77 -14.24 -5.84
CA TYR A 11 -3.04 -12.83 -5.54
C TYR A 11 -1.75 -12.01 -5.63
N VAL A 12 -0.69 -12.44 -4.94
CA VAL A 12 0.61 -11.77 -4.93
C VAL A 12 1.19 -11.67 -6.34
N ALA A 13 1.15 -12.75 -7.13
CA ALA A 13 1.64 -12.70 -8.52
C ALA A 13 0.88 -11.65 -9.36
N SER A 14 -0.45 -11.56 -9.21
CA SER A 14 -1.27 -10.57 -9.91
C SER A 14 -0.98 -9.14 -9.45
N VAL A 15 -0.79 -8.92 -8.15
CA VAL A 15 -0.43 -7.61 -7.58
C VAL A 15 0.92 -7.15 -8.13
N ILE A 16 1.95 -7.99 -8.16
CA ILE A 16 3.27 -7.61 -8.72
C ILE A 16 3.12 -7.18 -10.18
N GLY A 17 2.36 -7.95 -10.97
CA GLY A 17 2.15 -7.64 -12.39
C GLY A 17 1.34 -6.37 -12.63
N SER A 18 0.42 -6.05 -11.71
CA SER A 18 -0.44 -4.86 -11.78
C SER A 18 0.26 -3.59 -11.29
N GLU A 19 1.10 -3.71 -10.27
CA GLU A 19 1.67 -2.57 -9.52
C GLU A 19 3.13 -2.27 -9.85
N TYR A 20 3.96 -3.31 -10.00
CA TYR A 20 5.39 -3.14 -10.23
C TYR A 20 5.73 -3.14 -11.72
N GLY A 21 5.17 -4.10 -12.48
CA GLY A 21 5.20 -4.11 -13.94
C GLY A 21 6.58 -4.33 -14.61
N PHE A 22 7.69 -4.22 -13.88
CA PHE A 22 9.05 -4.48 -14.38
C PHE A 22 9.36 -5.98 -14.44
N ASP A 23 10.23 -6.36 -15.38
CA ASP A 23 10.62 -7.74 -15.64
C ASP A 23 12.00 -8.08 -15.01
N ASP A 24 12.23 -7.66 -13.77
CA ASP A 24 13.38 -8.10 -12.96
C ASP A 24 12.93 -9.00 -11.81
N LEU A 25 13.67 -10.09 -11.61
CA LEU A 25 13.30 -11.09 -10.63
C LEU A 25 13.47 -10.60 -9.19
N GLU A 26 14.58 -9.94 -8.87
CA GLU A 26 14.87 -9.53 -7.47
C GLU A 26 13.96 -8.40 -6.99
N GLY A 27 13.63 -7.42 -7.82
CA GLY A 27 12.62 -6.42 -7.46
C GLY A 27 11.21 -6.99 -7.43
N SER A 28 10.88 -7.93 -8.33
CA SER A 28 9.61 -8.67 -8.25
C SER A 28 9.50 -9.48 -6.96
N LYS A 29 10.59 -10.08 -6.48
CA LYS A 29 10.63 -10.80 -5.19
C LYS A 29 10.46 -9.84 -4.01
N ALA A 30 11.10 -8.67 -4.03
CA ALA A 30 10.91 -7.65 -3.00
C ALA A 30 9.44 -7.20 -2.95
N MET A 31 8.85 -6.92 -4.11
CA MET A 31 7.43 -6.59 -4.23
C MET A 31 6.52 -7.74 -3.81
N ALA A 32 6.89 -9.00 -4.04
CA ALA A 32 6.12 -10.15 -3.59
C ALA A 32 6.00 -10.18 -2.06
N VAL A 33 7.12 -9.99 -1.35
CA VAL A 33 7.15 -9.95 0.12
C VAL A 33 6.33 -8.77 0.66
N VAL A 34 6.50 -7.58 0.06
CA VAL A 34 5.73 -6.37 0.43
C VAL A 34 4.23 -6.58 0.20
N ALA A 35 3.86 -7.11 -0.97
CA ALA A 35 2.48 -7.41 -1.34
C ALA A 35 1.81 -8.35 -0.34
N ARG A 36 2.49 -9.47 -0.05
CA ARG A 36 2.03 -10.49 0.89
C ARG A 36 1.90 -9.94 2.32
N THR A 37 2.86 -9.16 2.77
CA THR A 37 2.87 -8.57 4.12
C THR A 37 1.65 -7.67 4.33
N TYR A 38 1.38 -6.79 3.37
CA TYR A 38 0.20 -5.93 3.39
C TYR A 38 -1.09 -6.76 3.40
N ALA A 39 -1.22 -7.73 2.50
CA ALA A 39 -2.42 -8.56 2.38
C ALA A 39 -2.74 -9.31 3.68
N ILE A 40 -1.72 -9.90 4.31
CA ILE A 40 -1.87 -10.60 5.60
C ILE A 40 -2.23 -9.61 6.72
N ARG A 41 -1.55 -8.46 6.80
CA ARG A 41 -1.83 -7.43 7.82
C ARG A 41 -3.27 -6.93 7.72
N VAL A 42 -3.71 -6.54 6.52
CA VAL A 42 -5.05 -5.97 6.31
C VAL A 42 -6.13 -7.01 6.57
N SER A 43 -5.92 -8.26 6.16
CA SER A 43 -6.87 -9.34 6.45
C SER A 43 -7.00 -9.62 7.96
N ALA A 44 -5.91 -9.50 8.72
CA ALA A 44 -5.94 -9.65 10.17
C ALA A 44 -6.67 -8.47 10.86
N VAL A 45 -6.52 -7.25 10.35
CA VAL A 45 -7.15 -6.04 10.91
C VAL A 45 -8.64 -5.95 10.60
N ASN A 46 -9.04 -6.26 9.37
CA ASN A 46 -10.44 -6.18 8.93
C ASN A 46 -11.27 -7.41 9.36
N GLY A 47 -10.61 -8.49 9.78
CA GLY A 47 -11.21 -9.80 10.01
C GLY A 47 -11.20 -10.65 8.73
N SER A 48 -11.06 -11.98 8.87
CA SER A 48 -10.84 -12.95 7.79
C SER A 48 -12.00 -13.11 6.78
N GLY A 49 -12.99 -12.21 6.79
CA GLY A 49 -14.17 -12.22 5.94
C GLY A 49 -14.39 -10.94 5.12
N GLU A 50 -13.56 -9.91 5.30
CA GLU A 50 -13.68 -8.66 4.55
C GLU A 50 -12.75 -8.68 3.32
N PRO A 51 -13.25 -8.30 2.12
CA PRO A 51 -12.44 -8.31 0.92
C PRO A 51 -11.34 -7.24 0.96
N LEU A 52 -10.17 -7.54 0.41
CA LEU A 52 -9.19 -6.52 0.05
C LEU A 52 -9.83 -5.61 -1.03
N VAL A 53 -10.02 -4.36 -0.64
CA VAL A 53 -10.76 -3.35 -1.39
C VAL A 53 -9.77 -2.56 -2.24
N ASP A 54 -9.98 -2.45 -3.55
CA ASP A 54 -9.25 -1.48 -4.38
C ASP A 54 -9.70 -0.06 -4.01
N ASP A 55 -8.95 0.57 -3.12
CA ASP A 55 -9.08 1.98 -2.80
C ASP A 55 -7.73 2.67 -2.98
N ALA A 56 -7.74 3.99 -2.82
CA ALA A 56 -6.59 4.87 -2.90
C ALA A 56 -5.31 4.41 -2.14
N ARG A 57 -5.47 3.51 -1.17
CA ARG A 57 -4.45 3.05 -0.22
C ARG A 57 -4.21 1.55 -0.33
N ALA A 58 -4.86 0.87 -1.27
CA ALA A 58 -4.80 -0.56 -1.43
C ALA A 58 -4.06 -0.99 -2.69
N GLN A 59 -3.61 -2.25 -2.66
CA GLN A 59 -2.97 -2.91 -3.79
C GLN A 59 -3.99 -3.17 -4.88
N VAL A 60 -3.61 -2.85 -6.11
CA VAL A 60 -4.41 -3.11 -7.29
C VAL A 60 -4.31 -4.59 -7.65
N TYR A 61 -5.42 -5.31 -7.53
CA TYR A 61 -5.59 -6.68 -8.01
C TYR A 61 -6.45 -6.68 -9.27
N ARG A 62 -5.85 -7.03 -10.42
CA ARG A 62 -6.54 -7.08 -11.72
C ARG A 62 -6.74 -8.50 -12.26
N GLY A 63 -6.50 -9.51 -11.44
CA GLY A 63 -6.71 -10.90 -11.83
C GLY A 63 -5.57 -11.50 -12.66
N ARG A 64 -5.85 -12.67 -13.25
CA ARG A 64 -4.85 -13.59 -13.82
C ARG A 64 -4.16 -13.05 -15.08
N GLU A 65 -4.80 -12.14 -15.81
CA GLU A 65 -4.23 -11.57 -17.05
C GLU A 65 -2.99 -10.72 -16.82
N TYR A 66 -2.77 -10.25 -15.58
CA TYR A 66 -1.58 -9.49 -15.19
C TYR A 66 -0.45 -10.39 -14.65
N VAL A 67 -0.67 -11.70 -14.55
CA VAL A 67 0.36 -12.64 -14.08
C VAL A 67 1.31 -12.98 -15.23
N THR A 68 2.59 -12.69 -15.05
CA THR A 68 3.69 -13.08 -15.95
C THR A 68 4.54 -14.22 -15.36
N PRO A 69 5.34 -14.94 -16.17
CA PRO A 69 6.26 -15.96 -15.65
C PRO A 69 7.21 -15.45 -14.55
N VAL A 70 7.67 -14.20 -14.65
CA VAL A 70 8.55 -13.59 -13.64
C VAL A 70 7.79 -13.28 -12.35
N THR A 71 6.57 -12.74 -12.42
CA THR A 71 5.74 -12.47 -11.23
C THR A 71 5.36 -13.76 -10.50
N GLN A 72 4.99 -14.81 -11.25
CA GLN A 72 4.65 -16.12 -10.69
C GLN A 72 5.87 -16.77 -10.04
N ARG A 73 7.04 -16.67 -10.69
CA ARG A 73 8.31 -17.13 -10.11
C ARG A 73 8.66 -16.37 -8.85
N ALA A 74 8.54 -15.04 -8.84
CA ALA A 74 8.84 -14.22 -7.68
C ALA A 74 7.93 -14.54 -6.48
N ALA A 75 6.62 -14.69 -6.72
CA ALA A 75 5.67 -15.12 -5.70
C ALA A 75 6.07 -16.49 -5.11
N ARG A 76 6.30 -17.49 -5.96
CA ARG A 76 6.69 -18.84 -5.54
C ARG A 76 8.03 -18.88 -4.81
N ASP A 77 9.06 -18.23 -5.34
CA ASP A 77 10.41 -18.25 -4.77
C ASP A 77 10.48 -17.51 -3.41
N THR A 78 9.47 -16.71 -3.07
CA THR A 78 9.31 -16.00 -1.78
C THR A 78 8.07 -16.44 -1.01
N ALA A 79 7.51 -17.62 -1.34
CA ALA A 79 6.23 -18.05 -0.79
C ALA A 79 6.25 -18.05 0.74
N GLY A 80 5.20 -17.45 1.32
CA GLY A 80 5.07 -17.28 2.76
C GLY A 80 6.05 -16.29 3.43
N GLN A 81 6.99 -15.69 2.71
CA GLN A 81 7.88 -14.69 3.31
C GLN A 81 7.18 -13.35 3.48
N ILE A 82 7.29 -12.77 4.68
CA ILE A 82 6.74 -11.47 5.05
C ILE A 82 7.73 -10.65 5.88
N LEU A 83 7.50 -9.34 5.95
CA LEU A 83 8.22 -8.44 6.85
C LEU A 83 7.46 -8.26 8.16
N THR A 84 8.17 -8.38 9.27
CA THR A 84 7.62 -8.20 10.61
C THR A 84 8.47 -7.27 11.47
N HIS A 85 7.84 -6.63 12.43
CA HIS A 85 8.50 -5.90 13.53
C HIS A 85 7.91 -6.43 14.83
N ASP A 86 8.75 -6.90 15.74
CA ASP A 86 8.33 -7.60 16.96
C ASP A 86 7.35 -8.76 16.71
N GLY A 87 7.56 -9.52 15.62
CA GLY A 87 6.68 -10.62 15.23
C GLY A 87 5.29 -10.17 14.76
N ILE A 88 5.08 -8.89 14.45
CA ILE A 88 3.83 -8.39 13.89
C ILE A 88 4.09 -7.97 12.43
N PRO A 89 3.28 -8.42 11.44
CA PRO A 89 3.42 -7.99 10.06
C PRO A 89 3.42 -6.46 9.94
N ILE A 90 4.44 -5.89 9.30
CA ILE A 90 4.59 -4.44 9.22
C ILE A 90 3.55 -3.79 8.30
N GLU A 91 3.41 -2.48 8.41
CA GLU A 91 2.77 -1.67 7.38
C GLU A 91 3.73 -1.52 6.18
N ALA A 92 3.67 -2.49 5.26
CA ALA A 92 4.55 -2.58 4.10
C ALA A 92 4.06 -1.68 2.95
N VAL A 93 4.16 -0.37 3.16
CA VAL A 93 3.80 0.67 2.18
C VAL A 93 4.88 0.85 1.12
N TYR A 94 4.47 1.22 -0.09
CA TYR A 94 5.35 1.48 -1.22
C TYR A 94 4.75 2.56 -2.13
N SER A 95 5.59 3.22 -2.92
CA SER A 95 5.16 4.20 -3.92
C SER A 95 5.97 4.07 -5.21
N ALA A 96 5.49 4.67 -6.29
CA ALA A 96 6.18 4.60 -7.58
C ALA A 96 7.60 5.19 -7.49
N SER A 97 7.76 6.35 -6.87
CA SER A 97 9.05 7.02 -6.74
C SER A 97 9.10 7.93 -5.51
N ASN A 98 10.18 7.82 -4.74
CA ASN A 98 10.35 8.60 -3.50
C ASN A 98 10.84 10.04 -3.76
N GLY A 99 11.37 10.32 -4.97
CA GLY A 99 11.98 11.59 -5.36
C GLY A 99 13.43 11.72 -4.91
N GLY A 100 14.12 10.62 -4.63
CA GLY A 100 15.48 10.63 -4.10
C GLY A 100 15.59 10.70 -2.57
N HIS A 101 14.47 10.73 -1.84
CA HIS A 101 14.45 10.68 -0.38
C HIS A 101 13.19 9.95 0.12
N VAL A 102 13.38 8.85 0.83
CA VAL A 102 12.32 8.15 1.58
C VAL A 102 11.79 9.09 2.67
N ALA A 103 10.48 9.20 2.80
CA ALA A 103 9.80 9.98 3.81
C ALA A 103 9.60 9.16 5.10
N ALA A 104 9.66 9.84 6.24
CA ALA A 104 9.15 9.28 7.49
C ALA A 104 7.62 9.25 7.46
N ASN A 105 7.00 8.27 8.11
CA ASN A 105 5.54 8.14 8.10
C ASN A 105 4.85 9.39 8.68
N GLU A 106 5.39 10.00 9.73
CA GLU A 106 4.85 11.20 10.38
C GLU A 106 4.99 12.48 9.53
N SER A 107 5.83 12.46 8.50
CA SER A 107 5.92 13.57 7.53
C SER A 107 4.74 13.61 6.58
N VAL A 108 4.18 12.45 6.25
CA VAL A 108 3.12 12.31 5.25
C VAL A 108 1.76 12.10 5.91
N TRP A 109 1.74 11.31 6.98
CA TRP A 109 0.55 10.96 7.74
C TRP A 109 0.62 11.58 9.12
N ASN A 110 -0.51 12.03 9.65
CA ASN A 110 -0.59 12.60 10.99
C ASN A 110 -0.62 11.47 12.05
N THR A 111 0.43 10.65 12.08
CA THR A 111 0.60 9.47 12.92
C THR A 111 1.83 9.59 13.81
N GLN A 112 1.95 8.71 14.81
CA GLN A 112 3.19 8.61 15.61
C GLN A 112 4.31 8.01 14.77
N PRO A 113 5.58 8.34 15.04
CA PRO A 113 6.69 7.75 14.32
C PRO A 113 6.73 6.22 14.46
N VAL A 114 6.95 5.54 13.34
CA VAL A 114 7.04 4.09 13.25
C VAL A 114 8.50 3.69 13.02
N ALA A 115 9.01 2.72 13.78
CA ALA A 115 10.43 2.35 13.77
C ALA A 115 10.95 1.97 12.39
N TYR A 116 10.13 1.27 11.59
CA TYR A 116 10.50 0.75 10.28
C TYR A 116 10.17 1.66 9.09
N LEU A 117 9.47 2.79 9.30
CA LEU A 117 9.11 3.75 8.24
C LEU A 117 9.80 5.10 8.46
N ARG A 118 11.12 5.10 8.27
CA ARG A 118 11.99 6.24 8.56
C ARG A 118 12.53 6.93 7.33
N GLU A 119 12.77 8.23 7.47
CA GLU A 119 13.36 9.04 6.40
C GLU A 119 14.80 8.61 6.11
N ARG A 120 15.17 8.56 4.82
CA ARG A 120 16.51 8.19 4.36
C ARG A 120 16.73 8.67 2.92
N LYS A 121 17.97 9.02 2.57
CA LYS A 121 18.34 9.30 1.17
C LYS A 121 18.16 8.06 0.31
N ASP A 122 17.57 8.24 -0.86
CA ASP A 122 17.29 7.17 -1.82
C ASP A 122 18.02 7.47 -3.15
N PRO A 123 19.34 7.17 -3.26
CA PRO A 123 20.07 7.43 -4.50
C PRO A 123 19.62 6.54 -5.67
N TRP A 124 18.93 5.43 -5.37
CA TRP A 124 18.49 4.45 -6.36
C TRP A 124 17.30 4.94 -7.18
N ASP A 125 16.48 5.81 -6.60
CA ASP A 125 15.31 6.39 -7.25
C ASP A 125 15.64 7.37 -8.40
N SER A 126 16.91 7.75 -8.56
CA SER A 126 17.37 8.71 -9.58
C SER A 126 17.07 8.30 -11.02
N ILE A 127 16.85 7.01 -11.30
CA ILE A 127 16.46 6.53 -12.62
C ILE A 127 14.99 6.80 -12.96
N SER A 128 14.18 7.19 -11.97
CA SER A 128 12.75 7.41 -12.12
C SER A 128 12.47 8.55 -13.10
N PRO A 129 11.53 8.38 -14.05
CA PRO A 129 11.04 9.49 -14.87
C PRO A 129 10.22 10.50 -14.06
N HIS A 130 9.96 10.21 -12.79
CA HIS A 130 9.29 11.09 -11.83
C HIS A 130 10.27 11.72 -10.83
N SER A 131 11.58 11.46 -10.97
CA SER A 131 12.61 12.04 -10.10
C SER A 131 12.60 13.56 -10.08
N ASN A 132 12.12 14.19 -11.16
CA ASN A 132 11.83 15.61 -11.24
C ASN A 132 10.50 15.89 -11.95
N TRP A 133 9.85 16.98 -11.56
CA TRP A 133 8.68 17.54 -12.26
C TRP A 133 8.51 19.01 -11.88
N THR A 134 7.85 19.76 -12.77
CA THR A 134 7.43 21.13 -12.50
C THR A 134 5.94 21.29 -12.76
N PHE A 135 5.31 22.20 -12.02
CA PHE A 135 3.91 22.53 -12.18
C PHE A 135 3.68 24.01 -11.92
N ARG A 136 3.01 24.71 -12.84
CA ARG A 136 2.64 26.12 -12.68
C ARG A 136 1.13 26.25 -12.64
N ILE A 137 0.63 27.04 -11.69
CA ILE A 137 -0.79 27.36 -11.58
C ILE A 137 -0.98 28.84 -11.25
N ASP A 138 -1.96 29.44 -11.91
CA ASP A 138 -2.43 30.80 -11.61
C ASP A 138 -2.89 30.92 -10.15
N GLU A 139 -2.55 32.05 -9.51
CA GLU A 139 -2.83 32.29 -8.10
C GLU A 139 -4.34 32.26 -7.81
N GLU A 140 -5.14 32.96 -8.61
CA GLU A 140 -6.59 33.00 -8.43
C GLU A 140 -7.22 31.63 -8.61
N ARG A 141 -6.76 30.87 -9.62
CA ARG A 141 -7.22 29.50 -9.86
C ARG A 141 -6.91 28.60 -8.67
N LEU A 142 -5.70 28.65 -8.12
CA LEU A 142 -5.34 27.84 -6.96
C LEU A 142 -6.17 28.23 -5.73
N HIS A 143 -6.35 29.53 -5.49
CA HIS A 143 -7.17 30.04 -4.38
C HIS A 143 -8.62 29.60 -4.51
N ARG A 144 -9.22 29.67 -5.71
CA ARG A 144 -10.58 29.16 -5.98
C ARG A 144 -10.69 27.67 -5.72
N GLN A 145 -9.77 26.84 -6.25
CA GLN A 145 -9.81 25.38 -6.05
C GLN A 145 -9.75 24.99 -4.57
N LEU A 146 -8.90 25.67 -3.78
CA LEU A 146 -8.82 25.45 -2.34
C LEU A 146 -10.03 26.02 -1.60
N GLY A 147 -10.55 27.16 -2.05
CA GLY A 147 -11.73 27.79 -1.49
C GLY A 147 -12.98 26.92 -1.64
N ASP A 148 -13.21 26.40 -2.84
CA ASP A 148 -14.31 25.48 -3.16
C ASP A 148 -14.19 24.18 -2.35
N ALA A 149 -12.98 23.63 -2.22
CA ALA A 149 -12.75 22.39 -1.49
C ALA A 149 -13.01 22.51 0.02
N TYR A 150 -12.88 23.71 0.61
CA TYR A 150 -12.94 23.91 2.06
C TYR A 150 -14.03 24.89 2.51
N GLY A 151 -14.81 25.46 1.59
CA GLY A 151 -15.85 26.45 1.88
C GLY A 151 -15.31 27.74 2.47
N ILE A 152 -14.15 28.21 2.00
CA ILE A 152 -13.46 29.40 2.53
C ILE A 152 -13.00 30.34 1.40
N ASP A 153 -12.85 31.62 1.71
CA ASP A 153 -12.28 32.61 0.79
C ASP A 153 -10.75 32.72 1.02
N VAL A 154 -9.98 31.96 0.24
CA VAL A 154 -8.50 31.93 0.34
C VAL A 154 -7.92 33.24 -0.19
N ARG A 155 -7.06 33.87 0.61
CA ARG A 155 -6.38 35.14 0.31
C ARG A 155 -4.87 35.02 0.19
N ASP A 156 -4.30 34.06 0.90
CA ASP A 156 -2.87 33.79 0.90
C ASP A 156 -2.61 32.34 1.33
N ILE A 157 -1.47 31.79 0.91
CA ILE A 157 -1.07 30.41 1.17
C ILE A 157 0.34 30.41 1.73
N ASP A 158 0.50 29.81 2.91
CA ASP A 158 1.79 29.61 3.57
C ASP A 158 2.09 28.11 3.63
N PHE A 159 3.12 27.67 2.90
CA PHE A 159 3.54 26.27 2.83
C PHE A 159 4.41 25.84 4.02
N GLY A 160 4.75 26.77 4.92
CA GLY A 160 5.63 26.51 6.04
C GLY A 160 7.05 26.12 5.61
N ARG A 161 7.84 25.62 6.57
CA ARG A 161 9.14 25.05 6.28
C ARG A 161 8.99 23.57 5.94
N PRO A 162 9.64 23.08 4.86
CA PRO A 162 9.69 21.65 4.58
C PRO A 162 10.29 20.85 5.74
N GLY A 163 9.93 19.57 5.82
CA GLY A 163 10.58 18.59 6.70
C GLY A 163 12.06 18.37 6.35
N ARG A 164 12.75 17.53 7.14
CA ARG A 164 14.15 17.14 6.86
C ARG A 164 14.26 16.32 5.57
N ASP A 165 13.27 15.49 5.30
CA ASP A 165 12.97 14.84 4.02
C ASP A 165 12.50 15.78 2.89
N GLY A 166 12.48 17.09 3.14
CA GLY A 166 12.09 18.13 2.20
C GLY A 166 10.61 18.14 1.80
N ARG A 167 9.76 17.37 2.48
CA ARG A 167 8.32 17.34 2.18
C ARG A 167 7.56 18.47 2.86
N VAL A 168 6.58 19.02 2.14
CA VAL A 168 5.60 19.95 2.71
C VAL A 168 4.63 19.17 3.58
N ARG A 169 4.66 19.43 4.89
CA ARG A 169 3.82 18.71 5.88
C ARG A 169 2.49 19.41 6.13
N ARG A 170 2.49 20.74 6.18
CA ARG A 170 1.32 21.57 6.48
C ARG A 170 1.26 22.75 5.54
N VAL A 171 0.06 23.09 5.09
CA VAL A 171 -0.23 24.27 4.31
C VAL A 171 -1.27 25.09 5.06
N THR A 172 -0.98 26.37 5.32
CA THR A 172 -1.89 27.29 5.99
C THR A 172 -2.53 28.21 4.97
N LEU A 173 -3.84 28.06 4.80
CA LEU A 173 -4.69 28.89 3.99
C LEU A 173 -5.14 30.08 4.85
N ARG A 174 -4.77 31.30 4.48
CA ARG A 174 -5.21 32.52 5.16
C ARG A 174 -6.44 33.06 4.47
N THR A 175 -7.38 33.55 5.28
CA THR A 175 -8.64 34.19 4.86
C THR A 175 -8.72 35.57 5.50
N ARG A 176 -9.77 36.35 5.19
CA ARG A 176 -10.00 37.62 5.89
C ARG A 176 -10.28 37.45 7.39
N ASP A 177 -10.98 36.39 7.75
CA ASP A 177 -11.52 36.20 9.11
C ASP A 177 -10.69 35.23 9.95
N GLY A 178 -9.57 34.72 9.43
CA GLY A 178 -8.71 33.78 10.13
C GLY A 178 -7.86 32.93 9.21
N ARG A 179 -7.54 31.70 9.65
CA ARG A 179 -6.71 30.75 8.90
C ARG A 179 -7.20 29.32 9.07
N ARG A 180 -6.97 28.50 8.05
CA ARG A 180 -7.18 27.05 8.06
C ARG A 180 -5.87 26.36 7.72
N THR A 181 -5.40 25.44 8.57
CA THR A 181 -4.22 24.62 8.27
C THR A 181 -4.66 23.23 7.83
N ILE A 182 -4.18 22.81 6.67
CA ILE A 182 -4.38 21.48 6.08
C ILE A 182 -3.04 20.74 5.98
N THR A 183 -3.06 19.44 5.72
CA THR A 183 -1.84 18.66 5.47
C THR A 183 -1.34 18.90 4.05
N GLY A 184 -0.05 18.65 3.80
CA GLY A 184 0.50 18.66 2.44
C GLY A 184 -0.19 17.67 1.52
N SER A 185 -0.54 16.48 2.03
CA SER A 185 -1.27 15.45 1.30
C SER A 185 -2.68 15.90 0.90
N SER A 186 -3.40 16.59 1.79
CA SER A 186 -4.71 17.18 1.47
C SER A 186 -4.61 18.31 0.44
N PHE A 187 -3.56 19.14 0.52
CA PHE A 187 -3.26 20.14 -0.51
C PHE A 187 -3.01 19.48 -1.87
N ARG A 188 -2.11 18.49 -1.93
CA ARG A 188 -1.81 17.71 -3.14
C ARG A 188 -3.07 17.13 -3.76
N ALA A 189 -3.90 16.48 -2.96
CA ALA A 189 -5.13 15.84 -3.43
C ALA A 189 -6.15 16.84 -4.01
N VAL A 190 -6.24 18.07 -3.48
CA VAL A 190 -7.10 19.11 -4.08
C VAL A 190 -6.52 19.55 -5.43
N VAL A 191 -5.21 19.79 -5.51
CA VAL A 191 -4.55 20.22 -6.75
C VAL A 191 -4.66 19.13 -7.84
N ALA A 192 -4.34 17.87 -7.52
CA ALA A 192 -4.40 16.77 -8.48
C ALA A 192 -5.81 16.58 -9.05
N ARG A 193 -6.84 16.50 -8.18
CA ARG A 193 -8.24 16.31 -8.62
C ARG A 193 -8.76 17.39 -9.56
N ASN A 194 -8.26 18.62 -9.45
CA ASN A 194 -8.73 19.76 -10.26
C ASN A 194 -7.88 20.04 -11.50
N ASN A 195 -6.72 19.39 -11.63
CA ASN A 195 -5.75 19.71 -12.69
C ASN A 195 -5.15 18.47 -13.38
N GLY A 196 -5.50 17.26 -12.94
CA GLY A 196 -5.02 15.98 -13.43
C GLY A 196 -3.88 15.39 -12.58
N ASP A 197 -3.79 14.06 -12.56
CA ASP A 197 -2.87 13.29 -11.71
C ASP A 197 -1.39 13.42 -12.10
N GLN A 198 -1.10 14.11 -13.20
CA GLN A 198 0.27 14.41 -13.63
C GLN A 198 0.84 15.72 -13.04
N THR A 199 0.05 16.47 -12.27
CA THR A 199 0.43 17.78 -11.72
C THR A 199 1.29 17.69 -10.46
N LEU A 200 0.72 17.85 -9.27
CA LEU A 200 1.41 17.72 -7.99
C LEU A 200 1.50 16.23 -7.61
N ARG A 201 2.53 15.53 -8.10
CA ARG A 201 2.67 14.07 -7.98
C ARG A 201 3.04 13.58 -6.58
N SER A 202 3.65 14.44 -5.77
CA SER A 202 4.06 14.14 -4.40
C SER A 202 3.93 15.37 -3.50
N THR A 203 4.20 15.21 -2.20
CA THR A 203 4.38 16.34 -1.26
C THR A 203 5.83 16.82 -1.19
N TYR A 204 6.71 16.30 -2.04
CA TYR A 204 8.12 16.66 -2.11
C TYR A 204 8.34 17.69 -3.19
N PHE A 205 8.16 18.95 -2.79
CA PHE A 205 8.31 20.09 -3.68
C PHE A 205 8.74 21.33 -2.92
N THR A 206 9.40 22.22 -3.65
CA THR A 206 9.52 23.63 -3.32
C THR A 206 8.48 24.42 -4.11
N VAL A 207 8.19 25.63 -3.63
CA VAL A 207 7.23 26.51 -4.28
C VAL A 207 7.74 27.94 -4.28
N ASP A 208 7.75 28.52 -5.46
CA ASP A 208 8.03 29.91 -5.70
C ASP A 208 6.74 30.65 -6.02
N ARG A 209 6.43 31.68 -5.23
CA ARG A 209 5.36 32.61 -5.57
C ARG A 209 5.87 33.65 -6.56
N LYS A 210 5.30 33.67 -7.75
CA LYS A 210 5.47 34.75 -8.74
C LYS A 210 4.33 35.77 -8.57
N ARG A 211 4.29 36.82 -9.40
CA ARG A 211 3.33 37.93 -9.26
C ARG A 211 1.86 37.48 -9.33
N ASP A 212 1.58 36.47 -10.14
CA ASP A 212 0.23 36.00 -10.49
C ASP A 212 0.09 34.47 -10.45
N ALA A 213 1.09 33.75 -9.91
CA ALA A 213 1.12 32.30 -9.99
C ALA A 213 2.01 31.67 -8.92
N TYR A 214 1.80 30.38 -8.71
CA TYR A 214 2.70 29.50 -7.99
C TYR A 214 3.42 28.58 -8.97
N GLU A 215 4.75 28.51 -8.83
CA GLU A 215 5.60 27.58 -9.55
C GLU A 215 6.13 26.54 -8.57
N PHE A 216 5.80 25.29 -8.82
CA PHE A 216 6.20 24.14 -8.04
C PHE A 216 7.30 23.40 -8.77
N GLU A 217 8.36 23.05 -8.04
CA GLU A 217 9.41 22.14 -8.49
C GLU A 217 9.50 21.02 -7.48
N GLY A 218 9.45 19.78 -7.93
CA GLY A 218 9.41 18.64 -7.03
C GLY A 218 9.95 17.37 -7.64
N GLY A 219 9.87 16.30 -6.86
CA GLY A 219 10.31 14.98 -7.28
C GLY A 219 9.44 13.90 -6.66
N GLY A 220 9.54 12.70 -7.22
CA GLY A 220 8.79 11.54 -6.78
C GLY A 220 7.37 11.49 -7.32
N TYR A 221 6.75 10.33 -7.12
CA TYR A 221 5.38 10.01 -7.45
C TYR A 221 4.81 9.13 -6.33
N GLY A 222 3.81 9.66 -5.62
CA GLY A 222 3.21 9.00 -4.46
C GLY A 222 3.68 9.56 -3.12
N HIS A 223 3.29 8.91 -2.04
CA HIS A 223 3.60 9.34 -0.66
C HIS A 223 5.10 9.35 -0.34
N GLY A 224 5.86 8.42 -0.91
CA GLY A 224 7.31 8.31 -0.72
C GLY A 224 7.76 7.65 0.59
N VAL A 225 6.87 6.93 1.26
CA VAL A 225 7.15 6.22 2.53
C VAL A 225 7.40 4.76 2.21
N GLY A 226 8.44 4.15 2.78
CA GLY A 226 8.80 2.76 2.50
C GLY A 226 9.43 2.59 1.12
N LEU A 227 9.03 1.55 0.40
CA LEU A 227 9.70 1.11 -0.83
C LEU A 227 9.40 2.02 -2.03
N SER A 228 10.45 2.43 -2.76
CA SER A 228 10.30 2.99 -4.12
C SER A 228 10.35 1.86 -5.15
N GLN A 229 9.37 1.81 -6.05
CA GLN A 229 9.37 0.86 -7.16
C GLN A 229 10.53 1.13 -8.13
N TRP A 230 10.75 2.39 -8.52
CA TRP A 230 11.87 2.74 -9.39
C TRP A 230 13.23 2.53 -8.74
N GLY A 231 13.36 2.84 -7.44
CA GLY A 231 14.59 2.57 -6.70
C GLY A 231 14.83 1.06 -6.53
N THR A 232 13.77 0.27 -6.34
CA THR A 232 13.83 -1.20 -6.33
C THR A 232 14.34 -1.74 -7.67
N ARG A 233 13.81 -1.23 -8.79
CA ARG A 233 14.29 -1.56 -10.13
C ARG A 233 15.77 -1.23 -10.31
N ALA A 234 16.22 -0.07 -9.84
CA ALA A 234 17.63 0.33 -9.92
C ALA A 234 18.54 -0.59 -9.10
N MET A 235 18.14 -0.91 -7.87
CA MET A 235 18.89 -1.82 -7.00
C MET A 235 18.98 -3.22 -7.62
N ALA A 236 17.86 -3.77 -8.11
CA ALA A 236 17.83 -5.06 -8.78
C ALA A 236 18.72 -5.06 -10.04
N GLY A 237 18.66 -3.99 -10.86
CA GLY A 237 19.53 -3.80 -12.03
C GLY A 237 21.02 -3.70 -11.69
N SER A 238 21.35 -3.28 -10.46
CA SER A 238 22.72 -3.25 -9.94
C SER A 238 23.19 -4.57 -9.30
N GLY A 239 22.35 -5.61 -9.35
CA GLY A 239 22.66 -6.95 -8.83
C GLY A 239 22.36 -7.15 -7.34
N LYS A 240 21.59 -6.25 -6.71
CA LYS A 240 21.14 -6.42 -5.33
C LYS A 240 20.07 -7.51 -5.22
N SER A 241 20.18 -8.32 -4.18
CA SER A 241 19.17 -9.30 -3.81
C SER A 241 17.91 -8.63 -3.26
N TYR A 242 16.77 -9.31 -3.34
CA TYR A 242 15.52 -8.81 -2.78
C TYR A 242 15.62 -8.52 -1.27
N THR A 243 16.41 -9.29 -0.52
CA THR A 243 16.63 -9.04 0.91
C THR A 243 17.42 -7.75 1.15
N GLU A 244 18.46 -7.47 0.35
CA GLU A 244 19.19 -6.19 0.43
C GLU A 244 18.29 -5.00 0.05
N ILE A 245 17.36 -5.20 -0.90
CA ILE A 245 16.38 -4.19 -1.28
C ILE A 245 15.42 -3.89 -0.12
N LEU A 246 14.85 -4.93 0.49
CA LEU A 246 13.91 -4.76 1.61
C LEU A 246 14.58 -4.11 2.84
N ASP A 247 15.79 -4.54 3.17
CA ASP A 247 16.60 -3.97 4.28
C ASP A 247 16.96 -2.49 4.02
N PHE A 248 17.11 -2.12 2.75
CA PHE A 248 17.30 -0.72 2.37
C PHE A 248 16.04 0.14 2.56
N TYR A 249 14.82 -0.39 2.44
CA TYR A 249 13.60 0.43 2.53
C TYR A 249 12.92 0.37 3.90
N TYR A 250 13.00 -0.76 4.59
CA TYR A 250 12.35 -0.98 5.87
C TYR A 250 13.41 -1.25 6.94
N ALA A 251 13.59 -0.31 7.87
CA ALA A 251 14.56 -0.45 8.97
C ALA A 251 13.98 -1.32 10.10
N ASP A 252 14.82 -1.96 10.91
CA ASP A 252 14.37 -2.69 12.11
C ASP A 252 13.27 -3.75 11.84
N VAL A 253 13.31 -4.43 10.69
CA VAL A 253 12.35 -5.49 10.34
C VAL A 253 13.03 -6.85 10.20
N ALA A 254 12.28 -7.91 10.48
CA ALA A 254 12.69 -9.29 10.23
C ALA A 254 11.93 -9.86 9.02
N LEU A 255 12.65 -10.58 8.17
CA LEU A 255 12.06 -11.42 7.13
C LEU A 255 11.69 -12.78 7.74
N GLU A 256 10.40 -13.05 7.90
CA GLU A 256 9.87 -14.28 8.50
C GLU A 256 9.07 -15.09 7.48
N SER A 257 8.99 -16.40 7.68
CA SER A 257 8.05 -17.25 6.95
C SER A 257 6.76 -17.44 7.75
N ARG A 258 5.63 -17.06 7.15
CA ARG A 258 4.28 -17.36 7.64
C ARG A 258 3.44 -18.00 6.56
N VAL A 259 2.75 -19.07 6.94
CA VAL A 259 1.74 -19.70 6.11
C VAL A 259 0.41 -18.99 6.36
N SER A 260 -0.28 -18.56 5.31
CA SER A 260 -1.65 -18.02 5.42
C SER A 260 -2.63 -19.14 5.77
N ASP A 261 -3.58 -18.89 6.68
CA ASP A 261 -4.59 -19.85 7.13
C ASP A 261 -5.69 -20.15 6.09
N GLY A 262 -5.58 -19.62 4.87
CA GLY A 262 -6.56 -19.86 3.80
C GLY A 262 -6.45 -18.89 2.61
N PRO A 263 -7.35 -19.04 1.61
CA PRO A 263 -7.44 -18.11 0.49
C PRO A 263 -7.89 -16.72 0.95
N LEU A 264 -7.38 -15.69 0.28
CA LEU A 264 -7.79 -14.30 0.51
C LEU A 264 -9.06 -13.98 -0.27
N LEU A 265 -9.91 -13.13 0.29
CA LEU A 265 -11.00 -12.49 -0.44
C LEU A 265 -10.46 -11.21 -1.07
N ALA A 266 -10.46 -11.14 -2.40
CA ALA A 266 -9.94 -9.99 -3.15
C ALA A 266 -10.99 -9.49 -4.15
N SER A 267 -11.26 -8.19 -4.13
CA SER A 267 -12.02 -7.57 -5.21
C SER A 267 -11.11 -7.37 -6.41
N ALA A 268 -11.57 -7.75 -7.60
CA ALA A 268 -10.95 -7.25 -8.82
C ALA A 268 -11.24 -5.74 -8.96
N ALA A 269 -10.27 -4.98 -9.44
CA ALA A 269 -10.49 -3.67 -10.02
C ALA A 269 -11.35 -3.83 -11.28
N ASP A 270 -12.40 -3.01 -11.46
CA ASP A 270 -13.16 -3.01 -12.72
C ASP A 270 -12.29 -2.33 -13.80
N PRO A 271 -12.12 -2.93 -15.00
CA PRO A 271 -11.39 -2.28 -16.09
C PRO A 271 -11.99 -0.92 -16.52
N ASP A 272 -13.29 -0.68 -16.30
CA ASP A 272 -13.99 0.56 -16.65
C ASP A 272 -14.14 1.54 -15.46
N ASP A 273 -13.89 1.09 -14.22
CA ASP A 273 -13.76 1.99 -13.08
C ASP A 273 -12.40 2.68 -13.22
N GLY A 274 -12.39 3.82 -13.92
CA GLY A 274 -11.24 4.70 -13.97
C GLY A 274 -10.62 4.83 -12.58
N MET A 275 -9.29 4.67 -12.51
CA MET A 275 -8.48 4.64 -11.28
C MET A 275 -9.12 5.48 -10.17
N PRO A 276 -9.36 4.92 -8.97
CA PRO A 276 -9.82 5.76 -7.87
C PRO A 276 -8.82 6.90 -7.71
N SER A 277 -9.31 8.14 -7.82
CA SER A 277 -8.57 9.41 -7.82
C SER A 277 -7.83 9.75 -6.51
N GLY A 278 -7.45 8.71 -5.76
CA GLY A 278 -6.54 8.78 -4.63
C GLY A 278 -5.51 7.65 -4.59
N ALA A 279 -5.52 6.71 -5.54
CA ALA A 279 -4.49 5.67 -5.61
C ALA A 279 -3.13 6.33 -5.83
N ASP A 280 -2.26 6.21 -4.82
CA ASP A 280 -0.83 6.51 -4.96
C ASP A 280 -0.09 5.48 -5.86
N ALA A 281 -0.84 4.61 -6.53
CA ALA A 281 -0.41 3.85 -7.68
C ALA A 281 -0.86 4.56 -8.96
N SER A 282 0.03 5.28 -9.65
CA SER A 282 -0.15 5.44 -11.09
C SER A 282 1.23 5.50 -11.76
N VAL A 283 1.54 4.47 -12.54
CA VAL A 283 1.53 4.49 -14.02
C VAL A 283 1.86 3.07 -14.49
N ALA A 284 0.95 2.48 -15.28
CA ALA A 284 1.25 1.34 -16.12
C ALA A 284 2.30 1.76 -17.18
N LEU A 285 3.43 1.03 -17.24
CA LEU A 285 4.41 1.21 -18.31
C LEU A 285 3.79 0.81 -19.67
N PRO A 286 4.07 1.52 -20.77
CA PRO A 286 3.52 1.18 -22.08
C PRO A 286 4.07 -0.18 -22.55
N ARG A 287 3.18 -1.13 -22.88
CA ARG A 287 3.53 -2.32 -23.65
C ARG A 287 2.78 -2.28 -24.99
N SER A 288 3.54 -2.28 -26.08
CA SER A 288 3.05 -2.63 -27.41
C SER A 288 2.59 -4.09 -27.38
N ALA A 289 1.28 -4.33 -27.53
CA ALA A 289 0.74 -5.68 -27.65
C ALA A 289 1.02 -6.24 -29.06
N PRO A 290 1.51 -7.47 -29.22
CA PRO A 290 1.38 -8.17 -30.50
C PRO A 290 -0.08 -8.61 -30.67
N SER A 291 -0.66 -8.27 -31.81
CA SER A 291 -1.99 -8.72 -32.23
C SER A 291 -2.02 -10.24 -32.38
N ILE A 292 -2.78 -10.93 -31.52
CA ILE A 292 -3.10 -12.36 -31.70
C ILE A 292 -4.46 -12.45 -32.38
N SER A 293 -4.43 -12.94 -33.62
CA SER A 293 -5.59 -13.28 -34.44
C SER A 293 -6.35 -14.45 -33.82
N THR A 294 -7.64 -14.27 -33.60
CA THR A 294 -8.56 -15.31 -33.16
C THR A 294 -8.82 -16.33 -34.28
N THR A 295 -8.40 -17.57 -34.06
CA THR A 295 -9.12 -18.75 -34.57
C THR A 295 -8.93 -19.90 -33.59
N ASP A 296 -10.01 -20.22 -32.88
CA ASP A 296 -10.23 -21.48 -32.18
C ASP A 296 -10.42 -22.61 -33.22
N PRO A 297 -10.10 -23.87 -32.91
CA PRO A 297 -11.17 -24.69 -32.35
C PRO A 297 -10.72 -25.70 -31.27
N ALA A 298 -11.51 -25.74 -30.19
CA ALA A 298 -11.97 -26.90 -29.44
C ALA A 298 -10.93 -27.98 -29.07
N ASP A 299 -10.56 -28.02 -27.79
CA ASP A 299 -10.14 -29.26 -27.14
C ASP A 299 -10.89 -29.47 -25.82
N GLU A 300 -11.72 -30.52 -25.83
CA GLU A 300 -12.43 -31.07 -24.68
C GLU A 300 -11.41 -31.75 -23.74
N SER A 301 -10.92 -31.03 -22.73
CA SER A 301 -10.37 -31.68 -21.54
C SER A 301 -10.88 -30.99 -20.28
N GLY A 302 -11.73 -31.71 -19.55
CA GLY A 302 -12.38 -31.25 -18.34
C GLY A 302 -11.38 -30.90 -17.25
N LEU A 303 -11.13 -29.60 -17.08
CA LEU A 303 -10.69 -29.00 -15.82
C LEU A 303 -11.82 -28.11 -15.32
N ARG A 304 -12.63 -28.65 -14.39
CA ARG A 304 -13.58 -27.83 -13.64
C ARG A 304 -12.78 -26.77 -12.86
N SER A 305 -13.11 -25.51 -13.11
CA SER A 305 -12.67 -24.36 -12.33
C SER A 305 -12.87 -24.61 -10.83
N PRO A 306 -11.84 -24.50 -9.98
CA PRO A 306 -12.00 -24.55 -8.52
C PRO A 306 -12.48 -23.21 -7.93
N TYR A 307 -12.76 -22.20 -8.76
CA TYR A 307 -13.17 -20.88 -8.31
C TYR A 307 -14.67 -20.84 -8.01
N GLU A 308 -15.01 -20.71 -6.74
CA GLU A 308 -16.36 -20.39 -6.29
C GLU A 308 -16.54 -18.86 -6.36
N VAL A 309 -17.33 -18.39 -7.32
CA VAL A 309 -17.71 -16.99 -7.48
C VAL A 309 -18.92 -16.72 -6.59
N LEU A 310 -18.78 -15.86 -5.58
CA LEU A 310 -19.90 -15.44 -4.75
C LEU A 310 -20.49 -14.14 -5.33
N PHE A 311 -21.76 -14.19 -5.72
CA PHE A 311 -22.53 -13.00 -6.07
C PHE A 311 -23.08 -12.39 -4.77
N ALA A 312 -22.71 -11.14 -4.47
CA ALA A 312 -23.39 -10.38 -3.41
C ALA A 312 -24.69 -9.81 -3.98
N ASP A 313 -25.83 -10.27 -3.45
CA ASP A 313 -27.15 -9.82 -3.90
C ASP A 313 -27.43 -8.38 -3.45
N ALA A 314 -27.89 -7.56 -4.38
CA ALA A 314 -28.17 -6.15 -4.16
C ALA A 314 -29.61 -5.99 -3.66
N SER A 315 -29.85 -6.17 -2.36
CA SER A 315 -31.12 -5.75 -1.76
C SER A 315 -31.00 -5.26 -0.32
N GLY A 316 -31.05 -3.93 -0.19
CA GLY A 316 -31.89 -3.28 0.82
C GLY A 316 -31.28 -2.95 2.19
N ALA A 317 -30.80 -1.72 2.35
CA ALA A 317 -31.42 -0.76 3.28
C ALA A 317 -30.77 0.62 3.08
N ASP A 318 -31.61 1.63 2.84
CA ASP A 318 -31.23 3.04 2.90
C ASP A 318 -30.57 3.37 4.24
N ALA A 319 -29.25 3.56 4.23
CA ALA A 319 -28.55 4.28 5.27
C ALA A 319 -28.10 5.61 4.66
N ALA A 320 -28.85 6.67 4.97
CA ALA A 320 -28.40 8.04 4.76
C ALA A 320 -27.02 8.20 5.44
N VAL A 321 -25.95 8.25 4.63
CA VAL A 321 -24.62 8.56 5.14
C VAL A 321 -24.54 10.07 5.32
N THR A 322 -25.04 10.55 6.46
CA THR A 322 -24.66 11.88 6.97
C THR A 322 -23.15 11.88 7.20
N GLY A 323 -22.47 12.83 6.58
CA GLY A 323 -21.01 12.93 6.51
C GLY A 323 -20.31 12.63 7.84
N ARG A 324 -19.58 11.52 7.87
CA ARG A 324 -18.59 11.24 8.91
C ARG A 324 -17.21 11.41 8.28
N GLU A 325 -16.47 12.38 8.79
CA GLU A 325 -15.09 12.66 8.41
C GLU A 325 -14.25 11.38 8.54
N LEU A 326 -13.70 10.90 7.42
CA LEU A 326 -12.70 9.84 7.40
C LEU A 326 -11.41 10.38 8.03
N ASN A 327 -11.18 10.08 9.32
CA ASN A 327 -9.91 10.37 9.96
C ASN A 327 -9.22 9.08 10.43
N ALA A 328 -7.91 9.18 10.66
CA ALA A 328 -7.03 8.07 11.03
C ALA A 328 -7.52 7.22 12.23
N ARG A 329 -8.40 7.74 13.10
CA ARG A 329 -8.93 6.97 14.24
C ARG A 329 -9.90 5.87 13.84
N ASN A 330 -10.56 5.97 12.69
CA ASN A 330 -11.55 4.98 12.25
C ASN A 330 -10.95 3.86 11.40
N VAL A 331 -9.69 3.99 10.97
CA VAL A 331 -8.94 2.99 10.20
C VAL A 331 -7.82 2.35 11.04
N TRP A 332 -7.29 3.07 12.03
CA TRP A 332 -6.05 2.68 12.73
C TRP A 332 -6.28 2.64 14.24
N GLY A 333 -6.97 1.60 14.72
CA GLY A 333 -7.19 1.35 16.16
C GLY A 333 -5.93 1.62 17.00
N ARG A 334 -6.10 2.21 18.18
CA ARG A 334 -4.98 2.50 19.09
C ARG A 334 -4.22 1.20 19.41
N PRO A 335 -2.88 1.23 19.57
CA PRO A 335 -2.24 0.32 20.50
C PRO A 335 -2.65 0.81 21.89
N GLU A 336 -3.56 0.12 22.57
CA GLU A 336 -3.78 0.39 23.98
C GLU A 336 -2.54 -0.01 24.76
N SER A 337 -1.81 0.98 25.27
CA SER A 337 -0.96 0.80 26.43
C SER A 337 -1.87 0.55 27.64
N GLY A 338 -2.18 -0.73 27.89
CA GLY A 338 -3.08 -1.17 28.95
C GLY A 338 -2.51 -2.36 29.71
N THR A 339 -2.13 -2.10 30.96
CA THR A 339 -1.71 -3.00 32.03
C THR A 339 -2.37 -4.39 32.02
N LEU A 340 -1.55 -5.43 32.16
CA LEU A 340 -1.94 -6.81 32.49
C LEU A 340 -3.03 -6.85 33.56
N ALA A 341 -4.25 -7.22 33.16
CA ALA A 341 -5.23 -7.79 34.06
C ALA A 341 -5.38 -9.27 33.71
N ARG A 342 -4.94 -10.14 34.64
CA ARG A 342 -5.16 -11.58 34.59
C ARG A 342 -6.67 -11.86 34.60
N SER A 343 -7.17 -12.46 33.53
CA SER A 343 -8.32 -13.36 33.60
C SER A 343 -8.04 -14.52 32.65
N GLY A 344 -7.85 -15.70 33.24
CA GLY A 344 -7.46 -16.90 32.53
C GLY A 344 -8.55 -17.42 31.60
N GLU A 345 -8.15 -17.76 30.39
CA GLU A 345 -8.37 -19.03 29.72
C GLU A 345 -7.61 -18.98 28.39
N ASP A 346 -6.60 -19.82 28.26
CA ASP A 346 -5.74 -19.94 27.08
C ASP A 346 -6.33 -21.00 26.14
N PRO A 347 -6.80 -20.66 24.91
CA PRO A 347 -7.48 -21.60 24.04
C PRO A 347 -6.54 -22.52 23.23
N PHE A 348 -5.22 -22.55 23.48
CA PHE A 348 -4.29 -23.42 22.76
C PHE A 348 -3.61 -24.46 23.67
N THR A 349 -4.36 -25.46 24.14
CA THR A 349 -3.79 -26.74 24.60
C THR A 349 -4.50 -27.93 23.97
N THR A 350 -4.04 -28.32 22.77
CA THR A 350 -4.47 -29.58 22.15
C THR A 350 -3.70 -30.76 22.74
N ARG A 351 -4.47 -31.72 23.24
CA ARG A 351 -4.07 -32.97 23.91
C ARG A 351 -3.05 -33.80 23.11
N LEU A 352 -1.94 -34.14 23.77
CA LEU A 352 -1.14 -35.33 23.46
C LEU A 352 -1.85 -36.57 24.00
N SER A 353 -2.22 -37.48 23.10
CA SER A 353 -2.73 -38.81 23.41
C SER A 353 -1.60 -39.70 23.97
N ARG A 354 -1.76 -40.16 25.22
CA ARG A 354 -0.93 -41.24 25.78
C ARG A 354 -1.66 -42.57 25.59
N SER A 355 -1.01 -43.51 24.91
CA SER A 355 -1.36 -44.93 24.96
C SER A 355 -1.06 -45.46 26.36
N ARG A 356 -2.02 -46.17 26.96
CA ARG A 356 -1.81 -47.00 28.15
C ARG A 356 -1.57 -48.43 27.69
N ALA A 357 -0.36 -48.93 27.93
CA ALA A 357 -0.11 -50.36 28.10
C ALA A 357 -0.11 -50.67 29.60
N ASN A 358 -0.87 -51.70 29.96
CA ASN A 358 -1.06 -52.22 31.31
C ASN A 358 -0.06 -53.36 31.55
N THR A 359 0.63 -53.41 32.70
CA THR A 359 0.98 -54.66 33.41
C THR A 359 1.69 -54.39 34.75
N SER A 360 0.91 -54.62 35.82
CA SER A 360 1.18 -55.30 37.10
C SER A 360 2.56 -55.44 37.76
N SER A 361 2.49 -55.32 39.11
CA SER A 361 3.31 -55.92 40.20
C SER A 361 4.75 -55.39 40.35
N GLY A 362 5.26 -54.96 41.52
CA GLY A 362 5.08 -55.27 42.94
C GLY A 362 6.40 -54.86 43.66
N PRO A 363 6.54 -54.95 45.00
CA PRO A 363 6.64 -53.75 45.85
C PRO A 363 7.95 -53.57 46.68
N ARG A 364 8.01 -52.43 47.41
CA ARG A 364 8.80 -52.15 48.66
C ARG A 364 10.33 -51.98 48.46
N THR A 365 11.10 -51.13 49.14
CA THR A 365 11.11 -50.34 50.39
C THR A 365 12.25 -49.31 50.23
N GLY A 366 12.15 -48.04 50.64
CA GLY A 366 12.56 -47.59 51.98
C GLY A 366 14.09 -47.51 52.16
N TRP A 367 14.69 -46.36 51.86
CA TRP A 367 15.59 -45.51 52.68
C TRP A 367 16.07 -44.33 51.81
#